data_AF-A0A535HG07-F1
#
_entry.id   AF-A0A535HG07-F1
#
_cell.length_a   1.000
_cell.length_b   1.000
_cell.length_c   1.000
_cell.angle_alpha   90.00
_cell.angle_beta   90.00
_cell.angle_gamma   90.00
#
_symmetry.space_group_name_H-M   'P 1'
#
loop_
_entity.id
_entity.type
_entity.pdbx_description
1 polymer ?
#
loop_
_entity_poly.entity_id
_entity_poly.type
_entity_poly.pdbx_seq_one_letter_code
_entity_poly.pdbx_strand_id
1 'polypeptide(L)'
;MVEPNGFSNNGSHRGRVHLLRRVAAWAGILLALGLAASASLAVSAGAANDGGHQVSGGGKTIIEGGGPGPVPVTTVLAFHANSQGGAFECLALMPPVATSFSPESGDFEVNAMYVTGHVTSVTVRDGTAVLYGTATVTGLGAGQNVAFTASVKAGGPGTTVTLTVSTLTFAFHEILLEGQITVH
;
A
#
# COMPACT_ATOMS: atom_id res chain seq x y z
N MET A 1 35.37 40.97 1.96
CA MET A 1 34.31 40.29 2.72
C MET A 1 34.84 40.11 4.14
N VAL A 2 34.32 40.95 5.04
CA VAL A 2 34.23 40.93 6.51
C VAL A 2 35.09 39.95 7.35
N GLU A 3 35.86 40.52 8.30
CA GLU A 3 36.43 39.91 9.52
C GLU A 3 35.35 39.36 10.48
N PRO A 4 35.64 38.31 11.28
CA PRO A 4 34.93 38.07 12.53
C PRO A 4 35.82 38.38 13.75
N ASN A 5 35.61 39.55 14.35
CA ASN A 5 35.85 39.79 15.79
C ASN A 5 34.53 39.42 16.49
N GLY A 6 34.43 38.74 17.64
CA GLY A 6 35.36 38.54 18.73
C GLY A 6 34.54 38.58 20.03
N PHE A 7 34.80 37.62 20.91
CA PHE A 7 34.67 37.66 22.37
C PHE A 7 33.31 37.90 23.07
N SER A 8 32.92 36.83 23.76
CA SER A 8 32.23 36.75 25.05
C SER A 8 32.80 37.70 26.12
N ASN A 9 31.94 38.33 26.93
CA ASN A 9 32.09 38.32 28.40
C ASN A 9 30.88 38.84 29.20
N ASN A 10 30.55 38.08 30.26
CA ASN A 10 30.15 38.43 31.62
C ASN A 10 29.31 39.69 31.96
N GLY A 11 28.39 39.51 32.92
CA GLY A 11 28.05 40.59 33.84
C GLY A 11 26.80 40.39 34.69
N SER A 12 26.96 39.71 35.83
CA SER A 12 25.97 39.59 36.92
C SER A 12 25.78 40.90 37.72
N HIS A 13 24.65 40.95 38.43
CA HIS A 13 24.31 41.77 39.61
C HIS A 13 23.73 43.18 39.44
N ARG A 14 22.48 43.34 39.92
CA ARG A 14 22.01 44.20 41.04
C ARG A 14 20.51 44.46 40.83
N GLY A 15 19.64 43.97 41.71
CA GLY A 15 19.21 44.67 42.93
C GLY A 15 17.77 45.16 42.73
N ARG A 16 16.76 44.48 43.30
CA ARG A 16 15.88 44.99 44.39
C ARG A 16 15.95 46.52 44.52
N VAL A 17 14.83 47.24 44.55
CA VAL A 17 14.10 47.51 45.80
C VAL A 17 12.87 48.41 45.50
N HIS A 18 11.71 48.08 46.11
CA HIS A 18 10.55 48.93 46.48
C HIS A 18 9.80 49.76 45.41
N LEU A 19 8.52 50.11 45.51
CA LEU A 19 7.34 49.84 46.35
C LEU A 19 6.34 50.96 45.91
N LEU A 20 5.04 50.71 46.04
CA LEU A 20 3.93 51.68 45.96
C LEU A 20 3.57 52.25 44.56
N ARG A 21 2.33 52.63 44.23
CA ARG A 21 0.94 52.38 44.70
C ARG A 21 0.08 53.35 43.84
N ARG A 22 -1.11 52.91 43.40
CA ARG A 22 -2.23 53.73 42.85
C ARG A 22 -1.96 54.27 41.42
N VAL A 23 -2.89 54.35 40.46
CA VAL A 23 -4.33 54.63 40.45
C VAL A 23 -4.93 54.06 39.13
N ALA A 24 -6.16 53.54 39.20
CA ALA A 24 -7.28 53.43 38.24
C ALA A 24 -7.03 53.68 36.71
N ALA A 25 -7.70 53.03 35.75
CA ALA A 25 -9.12 52.69 35.66
C ALA A 25 -9.44 51.94 34.33
N TRP A 26 -10.70 51.50 34.23
CA TRP A 26 -11.47 51.11 33.02
C TRP A 26 -11.31 49.64 32.56
N ALA A 27 -12.20 48.72 32.94
CA ALA A 27 -13.61 48.52 32.52
C ALA A 27 -13.73 47.68 31.24
N GLY A 28 -14.29 46.47 31.39
CA GLY A 28 -14.65 45.56 30.31
C GLY A 28 -15.29 44.30 30.87
N ILE A 29 -16.59 44.38 31.14
CA ILE A 29 -17.44 43.39 31.81
C ILE A 29 -17.87 42.28 30.85
N LEU A 30 -17.79 41.03 31.34
CA LEU A 30 -18.64 39.84 31.16
C LEU A 30 -19.49 39.70 29.87
N LEU A 31 -19.44 38.50 29.26
CA LEU A 31 -20.64 37.68 29.09
C LEU A 31 -20.28 36.22 28.75
N ALA A 32 -20.61 35.30 29.67
CA ALA A 32 -20.73 33.88 29.39
C ALA A 32 -22.17 33.60 28.93
N LEU A 33 -22.35 32.96 27.79
CA LEU A 33 -23.58 32.24 27.45
C LEU A 33 -23.22 30.86 26.92
N GLY A 34 -23.69 29.84 27.65
CA GLY A 34 -23.55 28.45 27.27
C GLY A 34 -24.52 28.06 26.16
N LEU A 35 -24.05 27.19 25.27
CA LEU A 35 -24.89 26.23 24.58
C LEU A 35 -24.31 24.84 24.83
N ALA A 36 -24.89 24.15 25.81
CA ALA A 36 -24.90 22.70 25.84
C ALA A 36 -25.86 22.23 24.74
N ALA A 37 -25.33 21.99 23.53
CA ALA A 37 -26.07 21.32 22.48
C ALA A 37 -25.84 19.82 22.61
N SER A 38 -26.81 19.15 23.23
CA SER A 38 -26.97 17.70 23.25
C SER A 38 -27.15 17.19 21.81
N ALA A 39 -26.06 16.72 21.19
CA ALA A 39 -26.17 15.86 20.02
C ALA A 39 -26.41 14.43 20.51
N SER A 40 -27.68 14.08 20.65
CA SER A 40 -28.15 12.71 20.78
C SER A 40 -27.66 11.89 19.57
N LEU A 41 -26.82 10.89 19.87
CA LEU A 41 -26.63 9.61 19.17
C LEU A 41 -27.05 9.56 17.69
N ALA A 42 -26.08 9.57 16.78
CA ALA A 42 -26.09 8.58 15.73
C ALA A 42 -25.38 7.34 16.29
N VAL A 43 -26.11 6.50 17.03
CA VAL A 43 -25.82 5.06 16.96
C VAL A 43 -25.97 4.75 15.49
N SER A 44 -24.84 4.56 14.80
CA SER A 44 -24.85 3.87 13.53
C SER A 44 -25.56 2.55 13.83
N ALA A 45 -26.83 2.47 13.43
CA ALA A 45 -27.56 1.22 13.38
C ALA A 45 -26.62 0.28 12.63
N GLY A 46 -26.19 -0.76 13.32
CA GLY A 46 -25.14 -1.65 12.84
C GLY A 46 -25.36 -1.91 11.37
N ALA A 47 -24.38 -1.50 10.55
CA ALA A 47 -24.26 -2.11 9.25
C ALA A 47 -24.36 -3.60 9.54
N ALA A 48 -25.39 -4.23 8.98
CA ALA A 48 -25.43 -5.67 8.95
C ALA A 48 -24.02 -6.09 8.54
N ASN A 49 -23.39 -6.90 9.37
CA ASN A 49 -22.11 -7.48 9.04
C ASN A 49 -22.41 -8.42 7.87
N ASP A 50 -22.54 -7.87 6.65
CA ASP A 50 -22.10 -8.56 5.46
C ASP A 50 -20.70 -8.94 5.85
N GLY A 51 -20.49 -10.21 6.22
CA GLY A 51 -19.20 -10.77 6.57
C GLY A 51 -18.33 -10.68 5.34
N GLY A 52 -17.88 -9.46 5.07
CA GLY A 52 -17.66 -8.95 3.74
C GLY A 52 -16.43 -9.62 3.23
N HIS A 53 -16.61 -10.42 2.18
CA HIS A 53 -15.53 -11.22 1.63
C HIS A 53 -14.28 -10.36 1.45
N GLN A 54 -13.25 -10.68 2.22
CA GLN A 54 -12.01 -9.93 2.25
C GLN A 54 -10.90 -10.86 1.82
N VAL A 55 -10.03 -10.34 0.96
CA VAL A 55 -8.86 -11.05 0.49
C VAL A 55 -7.66 -10.15 0.62
N SER A 56 -6.62 -10.68 1.24
CA SER A 56 -5.36 -10.00 1.38
C SER A 56 -4.23 -10.99 1.33
N GLY A 57 -3.07 -10.53 0.87
CA GLY A 57 -1.93 -11.41 0.75
C GLY A 57 -0.81 -10.75 0.00
N GLY A 58 0.32 -11.42 0.03
CA GLY A 58 1.51 -10.96 -0.64
C GLY A 58 2.61 -11.98 -0.52
N GLY A 59 3.59 -11.88 -1.41
CA GLY A 59 4.73 -12.77 -1.37
C GLY A 59 5.51 -12.82 -2.67
N LYS A 60 6.55 -13.64 -2.64
CA LYS A 60 7.37 -13.94 -3.80
C LYS A 60 6.82 -15.16 -4.50
N THR A 61 6.72 -15.14 -5.82
CA THR A 61 6.29 -16.27 -6.63
C THR A 61 7.30 -16.63 -7.71
N ILE A 62 7.05 -17.74 -8.39
CA ILE A 62 7.67 -18.11 -9.66
C ILE A 62 6.58 -18.50 -10.67
N ILE A 63 6.74 -18.12 -11.93
CA ILE A 63 5.83 -18.53 -13.01
C ILE A 63 6.11 -20.00 -13.38
N GLU A 64 5.08 -20.84 -13.30
CA GLU A 64 5.13 -22.25 -13.70
C GLU A 64 5.47 -22.38 -15.18
N GLY A 65 6.53 -23.14 -15.49
CA GLY A 65 7.00 -23.31 -16.88
C GLY A 65 7.73 -22.10 -17.48
N GLY A 66 7.78 -20.97 -16.78
CA GLY A 66 8.43 -19.73 -17.23
C GLY A 66 7.46 -18.71 -17.84
N GLY A 67 8.00 -17.55 -18.23
CA GLY A 67 7.28 -16.49 -18.93
C GLY A 67 7.02 -16.82 -20.41
N PRO A 68 7.04 -15.84 -21.33
CA PRO A 68 7.09 -16.14 -22.75
C PRO A 68 8.31 -17.02 -23.10
N GLY A 69 8.07 -18.31 -23.36
CA GLY A 69 9.13 -19.33 -23.51
C GLY A 69 9.66 -19.84 -22.16
N PRO A 70 10.73 -20.66 -22.14
CA PRO A 70 11.26 -21.26 -20.92
C PRO A 70 12.09 -20.28 -20.06
N VAL A 71 11.75 -18.98 -20.07
CA VAL A 71 12.47 -17.94 -19.31
C VAL A 71 11.97 -17.96 -17.87
N PRO A 72 12.84 -18.19 -16.87
CA PRO A 72 12.39 -18.14 -15.49
C PRO A 72 12.01 -16.71 -15.12
N VAL A 73 10.88 -16.56 -14.45
CA VAL A 73 10.38 -15.27 -13.98
C VAL A 73 9.92 -15.44 -12.54
N THR A 74 10.46 -14.60 -11.66
CA THR A 74 9.94 -14.46 -10.29
C THR A 74 9.08 -13.22 -10.20
N THR A 75 8.00 -13.28 -9.43
CA THR A 75 7.23 -12.07 -9.14
C THR A 75 7.24 -11.75 -7.65
N VAL A 76 7.00 -10.49 -7.32
CA VAL A 76 6.58 -10.06 -5.99
C VAL A 76 5.19 -9.47 -6.16
N LEU A 77 4.21 -10.07 -5.51
CA LEU A 77 2.83 -9.62 -5.54
C LEU A 77 2.36 -9.19 -4.16
N ALA A 78 1.40 -8.26 -4.14
CA ALA A 78 0.71 -7.83 -2.95
C ALA A 78 -0.70 -7.37 -3.31
N PHE A 79 -1.68 -7.72 -2.51
CA PHE A 79 -3.05 -7.28 -2.72
C PHE A 79 -3.81 -7.18 -1.40
N HIS A 80 -4.79 -6.30 -1.41
CA HIS A 80 -5.78 -6.19 -0.35
C HIS A 80 -7.06 -5.64 -0.96
N ALA A 81 -8.15 -6.42 -0.87
CA ALA A 81 -9.43 -6.06 -1.44
C ALA A 81 -10.59 -6.67 -0.66
N ASN A 82 -11.76 -6.07 -0.84
CA ASN A 82 -13.04 -6.58 -0.36
C ASN A 82 -14.13 -6.34 -1.41
N SER A 83 -15.40 -6.52 -1.04
CA SER A 83 -16.54 -6.31 -1.94
C SER A 83 -16.67 -4.87 -2.46
N GLN A 84 -16.04 -3.88 -1.81
CA GLN A 84 -16.02 -2.49 -2.25
C GLN A 84 -14.82 -2.13 -3.15
N GLY A 85 -13.88 -3.07 -3.34
CA GLY A 85 -12.68 -2.88 -4.16
C GLY A 85 -11.38 -2.97 -3.35
N GLY A 86 -10.28 -2.48 -3.93
CA GLY A 86 -8.97 -2.56 -3.30
C GLY A 86 -7.81 -2.31 -4.26
N ALA A 87 -6.64 -2.82 -3.89
CA ALA A 87 -5.41 -2.67 -4.67
C ALA A 87 -4.76 -4.02 -4.98
N PHE A 88 -4.06 -4.08 -6.11
CA PHE A 88 -3.27 -5.21 -6.56
C PHE A 88 -1.96 -4.68 -7.15
N GLU A 89 -0.83 -5.19 -6.67
CA GLU A 89 0.51 -4.88 -7.17
C GLU A 89 1.20 -6.19 -7.58
N CYS A 90 1.91 -6.15 -8.71
CA CYS A 90 2.77 -7.26 -9.14
C CYS A 90 4.00 -6.73 -9.87
N LEU A 91 5.18 -7.05 -9.37
CA LEU A 91 6.46 -6.81 -10.04
C LEU A 91 7.03 -8.14 -10.52
N ALA A 92 7.22 -8.30 -11.82
CA ALA A 92 7.84 -9.48 -12.42
C ALA A 92 9.27 -9.16 -12.87
N LEU A 93 10.20 -10.02 -12.44
CA LEU A 93 11.63 -9.90 -12.76
C LEU A 93 12.09 -11.15 -13.51
N MET A 94 12.93 -10.95 -14.52
CA MET A 94 13.59 -12.01 -15.29
C MET A 94 15.12 -11.84 -15.23
N PRO A 95 15.91 -12.89 -15.51
CA PRO A 95 17.34 -12.75 -15.63
C PRO A 95 17.74 -11.91 -16.86
N PRO A 96 18.85 -11.15 -16.80
CA PRO A 96 19.42 -10.51 -17.98
C PRO A 96 19.89 -11.53 -19.04
N VAL A 97 20.21 -12.76 -18.63
CA VAL A 97 20.59 -13.86 -19.52
C VAL A 97 19.86 -15.15 -19.15
N ALA A 98 18.76 -15.47 -19.84
CA ALA A 98 17.86 -16.56 -19.42
C ALA A 98 18.32 -18.00 -19.73
N THR A 99 19.20 -18.21 -20.71
CA THR A 99 19.45 -19.55 -21.30
C THR A 99 20.92 -19.97 -21.30
N SER A 100 21.71 -19.38 -20.40
CA SER A 100 23.13 -19.71 -20.27
C SER A 100 23.43 -20.32 -18.89
N PHE A 101 24.61 -20.93 -18.73
CA PHE A 101 25.11 -21.39 -17.44
C PHE A 101 25.92 -20.30 -16.70
N SER A 102 25.72 -19.03 -17.08
CA SER A 102 26.42 -17.90 -16.45
C SER A 102 25.75 -17.54 -15.12
N PRO A 103 26.48 -16.95 -14.16
CA PRO A 103 25.88 -16.48 -12.90
C PRO A 103 24.65 -15.59 -13.13
N GLU A 104 24.68 -14.75 -14.17
CA GLU A 104 23.63 -13.82 -14.55
C GLU A 104 22.29 -14.50 -14.90
N SER A 105 22.28 -15.82 -15.16
CA SER A 105 21.02 -16.56 -15.33
C SER A 105 20.23 -16.76 -14.04
N GLY A 106 20.88 -16.58 -12.88
CA GLY A 106 20.25 -16.60 -11.56
C GLY A 106 19.83 -15.22 -11.04
N ASP A 107 20.18 -14.15 -11.75
CA ASP A 107 20.00 -12.78 -11.27
C ASP A 107 18.69 -12.17 -11.77
N PHE A 108 17.62 -12.31 -10.99
CA PHE A 108 16.28 -11.79 -11.35
C PHE A 108 16.18 -10.28 -11.15
N GLU A 109 16.77 -9.50 -12.04
CA GLU A 109 16.88 -8.04 -11.91
C GLU A 109 16.21 -7.25 -13.04
N VAL A 110 15.95 -7.88 -14.19
CA VAL A 110 15.34 -7.19 -15.33
C VAL A 110 13.83 -7.11 -15.15
N ASN A 111 13.29 -5.89 -15.13
CA ASN A 111 11.85 -5.67 -15.08
C ASN A 111 11.18 -6.21 -16.35
N ALA A 112 10.43 -7.29 -16.18
CA ALA A 112 9.62 -7.91 -17.23
C ALA A 112 8.26 -7.24 -17.33
N MET A 113 7.66 -6.96 -16.17
CA MET A 113 6.33 -6.38 -16.05
C MET A 113 6.19 -5.73 -14.68
N TYR A 114 5.53 -4.59 -14.62
CA TYR A 114 5.01 -4.04 -13.36
C TYR A 114 3.53 -3.69 -13.53
N VAL A 115 2.72 -4.14 -12.58
CA VAL A 115 1.26 -3.99 -12.57
C VAL A 115 0.88 -3.19 -11.32
N THR A 116 0.20 -2.07 -11.54
CA THR A 116 -0.43 -1.26 -10.48
C THR A 116 -1.92 -1.26 -10.75
N GLY A 117 -2.67 -2.02 -9.95
CA GLY A 117 -4.06 -2.38 -10.19
C GLY A 117 -5.02 -1.82 -9.16
N HIS A 118 -6.14 -1.30 -9.64
CA HIS A 118 -7.32 -1.01 -8.84
C HIS A 118 -8.31 -2.17 -8.96
N VAL A 119 -8.56 -2.85 -7.85
CA VAL A 119 -9.56 -3.92 -7.74
C VAL A 119 -10.93 -3.28 -7.62
N THR A 120 -11.85 -3.63 -8.51
CA THR A 120 -13.22 -3.11 -8.56
C THR A 120 -14.22 -4.06 -7.91
N SER A 121 -13.93 -5.36 -7.87
CA SER A 121 -14.75 -6.34 -7.16
C SER A 121 -13.98 -7.60 -6.80
N VAL A 122 -14.51 -8.34 -5.83
CA VAL A 122 -13.99 -9.63 -5.38
C VAL A 122 -15.13 -10.63 -5.35
N THR A 123 -14.89 -11.84 -5.85
CA THR A 123 -15.75 -13.00 -5.63
C THR A 123 -14.99 -14.04 -4.83
N VAL A 124 -15.63 -14.67 -3.84
CA VAL A 124 -15.02 -15.73 -3.03
C VAL A 124 -15.86 -16.99 -3.12
N ARG A 125 -15.19 -18.12 -3.37
CA ARG A 125 -15.79 -19.45 -3.40
C ARG A 125 -14.78 -20.51 -3.01
N ASP A 126 -15.16 -21.39 -2.09
CA ASP A 126 -14.35 -22.56 -1.70
C ASP A 126 -12.89 -22.22 -1.31
N GLY A 127 -12.70 -21.09 -0.60
CA GLY A 127 -11.37 -20.60 -0.19
C GLY A 127 -10.52 -19.98 -1.29
N THR A 128 -11.10 -19.79 -2.48
CA THR A 128 -10.49 -19.10 -3.62
C THR A 128 -11.17 -17.75 -3.81
N ALA A 129 -10.39 -16.68 -3.91
CA ALA A 129 -10.87 -15.36 -4.28
C ALA A 129 -10.49 -15.05 -5.73
N VAL A 130 -11.37 -14.36 -6.44
CA VAL A 130 -11.12 -13.81 -7.76
C VAL A 130 -11.29 -12.29 -7.68
N LEU A 131 -10.19 -11.57 -7.87
CA LEU A 131 -10.12 -10.13 -7.89
C LEU A 131 -10.29 -9.68 -9.34
N TYR A 132 -11.25 -8.79 -9.60
CA TYR A 132 -11.44 -8.15 -10.89
C TYR A 132 -11.03 -6.69 -10.78
N GLY A 133 -10.41 -6.14 -11.81
CA GLY A 133 -9.99 -4.75 -11.76
C GLY A 133 -9.44 -4.22 -13.07
N THR A 134 -8.89 -3.02 -12.99
CA THR A 134 -8.14 -2.38 -14.07
C THR A 134 -6.76 -2.00 -13.56
N ALA A 135 -5.76 -2.03 -14.44
CA ALA A 135 -4.38 -1.76 -14.07
C ALA A 135 -3.67 -0.89 -15.09
N THR A 136 -2.64 -0.20 -14.60
CA THR A 136 -1.53 0.28 -15.41
C THR A 136 -0.47 -0.80 -15.44
N VAL A 137 -0.08 -1.21 -16.64
CA VAL A 137 0.92 -2.26 -16.86
C VAL A 137 2.10 -1.68 -17.62
N THR A 138 3.32 -1.94 -17.15
CA THR A 138 4.56 -1.70 -17.90
C THR A 138 5.14 -3.02 -18.40
N GLY A 139 6.02 -2.97 -19.41
CA GLY A 139 6.68 -4.15 -19.95
C GLY A 139 5.71 -5.09 -20.69
N LEU A 140 5.75 -6.38 -20.37
CA LEU A 140 4.88 -7.38 -20.99
C LEU A 140 3.41 -7.08 -20.67
N GLY A 141 2.58 -6.95 -21.71
CA GLY A 141 1.17 -6.59 -21.55
C GLY A 141 0.93 -5.11 -21.29
N ALA A 142 1.91 -4.24 -21.59
CA ALA A 142 1.83 -2.81 -21.32
C ALA A 142 0.54 -2.13 -21.82
N GLY A 143 0.04 -1.22 -21.00
CA GLY A 143 -1.16 -0.45 -21.29
C GLY A 143 -1.66 0.33 -20.08
N GLN A 144 -2.66 1.18 -20.31
CA GLN A 144 -3.37 1.92 -19.28
C GLN A 144 -4.81 1.43 -19.20
N ASN A 145 -5.38 1.37 -17.99
CA ASN A 145 -6.74 0.90 -17.75
C ASN A 145 -6.99 -0.50 -18.34
N VAL A 146 -5.98 -1.35 -18.33
CA VAL A 146 -6.06 -2.72 -18.84
C VAL A 146 -6.85 -3.55 -17.85
N ALA A 147 -7.86 -4.28 -18.33
CA ALA A 147 -8.62 -5.16 -17.45
C ALA A 147 -7.73 -6.32 -16.98
N PHE A 148 -7.81 -6.66 -15.69
CA PHE A 148 -7.13 -7.83 -15.15
C PHE A 148 -8.06 -8.68 -14.30
N THR A 149 -7.66 -9.93 -14.11
CA THR A 149 -8.25 -10.83 -13.13
C THR A 149 -7.13 -11.56 -12.40
N ALA A 150 -7.17 -11.58 -11.07
CA ALA A 150 -6.25 -12.36 -10.25
C ALA A 150 -7.04 -13.39 -9.44
N SER A 151 -6.82 -14.67 -9.71
CA SER A 151 -7.37 -15.77 -8.91
C SER A 151 -6.34 -16.23 -7.90
N VAL A 152 -6.72 -16.22 -6.62
CA VAL A 152 -5.83 -16.52 -5.50
C VAL A 152 -6.51 -17.50 -4.56
N LYS A 153 -5.77 -18.51 -4.12
CA LYS A 153 -6.24 -19.47 -3.12
C LYS A 153 -5.63 -19.14 -1.76
N ALA A 154 -6.41 -19.24 -0.69
CA ALA A 154 -5.90 -19.09 0.67
C ALA A 154 -4.80 -20.14 0.96
N GLY A 155 -3.67 -19.70 1.51
CA GLY A 155 -2.53 -20.56 1.78
C GLY A 155 -1.18 -19.83 1.77
N GLY A 156 -0.13 -20.58 2.09
CA GLY A 156 1.26 -20.11 2.11
C GLY A 156 2.08 -20.67 0.94
N PRO A 157 3.38 -20.97 1.12
CA PRO A 157 4.20 -21.56 0.08
C PRO A 157 3.59 -22.80 -0.58
N GLY A 158 3.69 -22.90 -1.90
CA GLY A 158 3.07 -23.95 -2.73
C GLY A 158 1.65 -23.62 -3.20
N THR A 159 1.04 -22.53 -2.73
CA THR A 159 -0.30 -22.10 -3.18
C THR A 159 -0.20 -21.35 -4.50
N THR A 160 -1.22 -21.46 -5.35
CA THR A 160 -1.22 -20.90 -6.70
C THR A 160 -1.89 -19.54 -6.78
N VAL A 161 -1.32 -18.66 -7.61
CA VAL A 161 -1.94 -17.42 -8.10
C VAL A 161 -2.05 -17.51 -9.61
N THR A 162 -3.17 -17.07 -10.19
CA THR A 162 -3.31 -16.95 -11.65
C THR A 162 -3.65 -15.51 -11.99
N LEU A 163 -2.78 -14.86 -12.77
CA LEU A 163 -2.97 -13.50 -13.24
C LEU A 163 -3.28 -13.50 -14.74
N THR A 164 -4.42 -12.93 -15.11
CA THR A 164 -4.80 -12.66 -16.49
C THR A 164 -4.84 -11.16 -16.71
N VAL A 165 -4.21 -10.69 -17.79
CA VAL A 165 -4.19 -9.29 -18.22
C VAL A 165 -4.77 -9.24 -19.64
N SER A 166 -5.74 -8.37 -19.91
CA SER A 166 -6.52 -8.42 -21.15
C SER A 166 -5.73 -8.11 -22.43
N THR A 167 -4.54 -7.53 -22.30
CA THR A 167 -3.60 -7.29 -23.41
C THR A 167 -2.77 -8.52 -23.77
N LEU A 168 -2.86 -9.60 -22.98
CA LEU A 168 -2.17 -10.86 -23.21
C LEU A 168 -3.16 -11.96 -23.58
N THR A 169 -2.70 -12.92 -24.37
CA THR A 169 -3.51 -14.07 -24.82
C THR A 169 -3.38 -15.29 -23.92
N PHE A 170 -2.59 -15.19 -22.84
CA PHE A 170 -2.31 -16.25 -21.88
C PHE A 170 -2.36 -15.69 -20.46
N ALA A 171 -2.52 -16.57 -19.48
CA ALA A 171 -2.46 -16.25 -18.07
C ALA A 171 -1.10 -16.64 -17.49
N PHE A 172 -0.65 -15.92 -16.47
CA PHE A 172 0.50 -16.32 -15.66
C PHE A 172 0.01 -17.23 -14.53
N HIS A 173 0.49 -18.47 -14.53
CA HIS A 173 0.28 -19.41 -13.44
C HIS A 173 1.49 -19.34 -12.53
N GLU A 174 1.30 -18.93 -11.28
CA GLU A 174 2.36 -18.60 -10.34
C GLU A 174 2.25 -19.46 -9.09
N ILE A 175 3.38 -19.95 -8.58
CA ILE A 175 3.47 -20.63 -7.30
C ILE A 175 4.06 -19.68 -6.28
N LEU A 176 3.39 -19.50 -5.13
CA LEU A 176 3.91 -18.77 -3.99
C LEU A 176 5.12 -19.52 -3.40
N LEU A 177 6.29 -18.89 -3.39
CA LEU A 177 7.50 -19.40 -2.76
C LEU A 177 7.59 -18.99 -1.29
N GLU A 178 7.12 -17.77 -1.00
CA GLU A 178 7.17 -17.12 0.30
C GLU A 178 5.91 -16.25 0.49
N GLY A 179 5.51 -16.01 1.73
CA GLY A 179 4.37 -15.17 2.06
C GLY A 179 3.10 -15.95 2.39
N GLN A 180 1.97 -15.26 2.39
CA GLN A 180 0.68 -15.81 2.81
C GLN A 180 -0.47 -15.09 2.11
N ILE A 181 -1.51 -15.86 1.82
CA ILE A 181 -2.79 -15.38 1.31
C ILE A 181 -3.88 -15.77 2.30
N THR A 182 -4.71 -14.80 2.65
CA THR A 182 -5.87 -14.95 3.53
C THR A 182 -7.14 -14.56 2.79
N VAL A 183 -8.17 -15.39 2.94
CA VAL A 183 -9.50 -15.16 2.39
C VAL A 183 -10.49 -15.35 3.54
N HIS A 184 -11.32 -14.34 3.79
CA HIS A 184 -12.33 -14.28 4.85
C HIS A 184 -13.73 -14.12 4.26
#